data_AF-A0A950XIW3-F1
#
_entry.id   AF-A0A950XIW3-F1
#
_cell.length_a   1.000
_cell.length_b   1.000
_cell.length_c   1.000
_cell.angle_alpha   90.00
_cell.angle_beta   90.00
_cell.angle_gamma   90.00
#
_symmetry.space_group_name_H-M   'P 1'
#
loop_
_entity.id
_entity.type
_entity.pdbx_description
1 polymer ?
#
loop_
_entity_poly.entity_id
_entity_poly.type
_entity_poly.pdbx_seq_one_letter_code
_entity_poly.pdbx_strand_id
1 'polypeptide(L)'
;MRARLSSARTVEHDTTPERERRLTLARRAAVVTWALVVVYRTVTGGLAFNRELLLVYIATGLIAASIGRGRKVLLVVRDWLPFAIVLLLYDLSRGAATLVGSPTLWQLQPQVDRWLFFGAMPTVWLQERLKMPTPPWWEVIISSVYMSFFIVPYVVAGLLWLRSREDWKAFVWRFVSLSFAALVVYILLPAAPPWAAARCTAADIATGPSNPGCMFRFPAGVPGGGLLGAMQKSQPGANQFVERISTRGWGTLHLQSAGVLIDSGQASVNLVAAIPSLHAALSAMVVIFVWRR
;
A
#
# COMPACT_ATOMS: atom_id res chain seq x y z
N MET A 1 -22.90 -27.01 67.91
CA MET A 1 -23.78 -27.34 66.77
C MET A 1 -23.30 -26.55 65.55
N ARG A 2 -22.68 -27.25 64.58
CA ARG A 2 -22.37 -26.95 63.16
C ARG A 2 -22.13 -25.47 62.77
N ALA A 3 -20.91 -25.04 62.44
CA ALA A 3 -20.15 -25.30 61.20
C ALA A 3 -20.81 -24.78 59.90
N ARG A 4 -20.21 -23.76 59.28
CA ARG A 4 -19.86 -23.66 57.83
C ARG A 4 -19.21 -22.30 57.53
N LEU A 5 -17.90 -22.21 57.72
CA LEU A 5 -17.08 -21.25 56.98
C LEU A 5 -16.93 -21.82 55.56
N SER A 6 -17.58 -21.18 54.59
CA SER A 6 -17.42 -21.49 53.17
C SER A 6 -16.03 -21.04 52.74
N SER A 7 -15.08 -21.98 52.75
CA SER A 7 -13.79 -21.85 52.07
C SER A 7 -14.07 -21.82 50.57
N ALA A 8 -14.14 -20.62 50.00
CA ALA A 8 -14.06 -20.43 48.57
C ALA A 8 -12.65 -20.86 48.12
N ARG A 9 -12.53 -22.09 47.63
CA ARG A 9 -11.34 -22.55 46.88
C ARG A 9 -11.14 -21.62 45.70
N THR A 10 -10.18 -20.74 45.79
CA THR A 10 -9.48 -20.20 44.62
C THR A 10 -8.87 -21.39 43.90
N VAL A 11 -9.49 -21.80 42.79
CA VAL A 11 -8.89 -22.76 41.85
C VAL A 11 -7.72 -22.05 41.20
N GLU A 12 -6.56 -22.13 41.85
CA GLU A 12 -5.28 -21.75 41.28
C GLU A 12 -4.96 -22.77 40.20
N HIS A 13 -5.08 -22.36 38.94
CA HIS A 13 -4.91 -23.24 37.79
C HIS A 13 -3.40 -23.49 37.61
N ASP A 14 -2.87 -24.44 38.38
CA ASP A 14 -1.45 -24.80 38.40
C ASP A 14 -1.02 -25.36 37.03
N THR A 15 -0.46 -24.50 36.19
CA THR A 15 0.15 -24.93 34.92
C THR A 15 1.52 -25.51 35.24
N THR A 16 1.66 -26.83 35.11
CA THR A 16 2.94 -27.50 35.38
C THR A 16 4.10 -26.85 34.59
N PRO A 17 5.28 -26.64 35.19
CA PRO A 17 6.44 -25.99 34.55
C PRO A 17 6.82 -26.64 33.21
N GLU A 18 6.58 -27.95 33.08
CA GLU A 18 6.79 -28.69 31.83
C GLU A 18 5.84 -28.27 30.70
N ARG A 19 4.57 -27.97 31.03
CA ARG A 19 3.57 -27.50 30.06
C ARG A 19 3.95 -26.12 29.54
N GLU A 20 4.41 -25.22 30.41
CA GLU A 20 4.90 -23.89 30.01
C GLU A 20 6.15 -23.97 29.11
N ARG A 21 7.08 -24.88 29.44
CA ARG A 21 8.26 -25.15 28.62
C ARG A 21 7.89 -25.68 27.24
N ARG A 22 6.98 -26.67 27.17
CA ARG A 22 6.47 -27.24 25.91
C ARG A 22 5.77 -26.19 25.06
N LEU A 23 4.92 -25.35 25.66
CA LEU A 23 4.22 -24.27 24.96
C LEU A 23 5.19 -23.19 24.43
N THR A 24 6.25 -22.90 25.18
CA THR A 24 7.31 -21.98 24.75
C THR A 24 8.11 -22.54 23.58
N LEU A 25 8.46 -23.83 23.60
CA LEU A 25 9.12 -24.50 22.49
C LEU A 25 8.22 -24.57 21.26
N ALA A 26 6.95 -24.95 21.43
CA ALA A 26 5.95 -24.97 20.36
C ALA A 26 5.77 -23.58 19.72
N ARG A 27 5.72 -22.51 20.52
CA ARG A 27 5.70 -21.13 20.03
C ARG A 27 6.94 -20.81 19.19
N ARG A 28 8.13 -21.12 19.68
CA ARG A 28 9.39 -20.86 18.95
C ARG A 28 9.41 -21.62 17.64
N ALA A 29 9.06 -22.91 17.65
CA ALA A 29 8.96 -23.73 16.45
C ALA A 29 7.94 -23.15 15.46
N ALA A 30 6.75 -22.79 15.91
CA ALA A 30 5.72 -22.19 15.05
C ALA A 30 6.16 -20.86 14.43
N VAL A 31 6.84 -19.99 15.18
CA VAL A 31 7.39 -18.72 14.67
C VAL A 31 8.50 -18.97 13.65
N VAL A 32 9.39 -19.94 13.91
CA VAL A 32 10.45 -20.32 12.96
C VAL A 32 9.84 -20.91 11.68
N THR A 33 8.90 -21.84 11.78
CA THR A 33 8.20 -22.41 10.62
C THR A 33 7.48 -21.33 9.83
N TRP A 34 6.77 -20.42 10.51
CA TRP A 34 6.12 -19.28 9.86
C TRP A 34 7.13 -18.41 9.12
N ALA A 35 8.26 -18.07 9.74
CA ALA A 35 9.30 -17.25 9.11
C ALA A 35 9.90 -17.95 7.89
N LEU A 36 10.17 -19.25 7.97
CA LEU A 36 10.66 -20.05 6.84
C LEU A 36 9.65 -20.08 5.69
N VAL A 37 8.36 -20.23 5.98
CA VAL A 37 7.29 -20.20 4.96
C VAL A 37 7.22 -18.83 4.28
N VAL A 38 7.27 -17.74 5.05
CA VAL A 38 7.25 -16.37 4.50
C VAL A 38 8.48 -16.11 3.64
N VAL A 39 9.67 -16.52 4.10
CA VAL A 39 10.93 -16.38 3.32
C VAL A 39 10.85 -17.19 2.04
N TYR A 40 10.47 -18.48 2.12
CA TYR A 40 10.33 -19.34 0.95
C TYR A 40 9.35 -18.76 -0.08
N ARG A 41 8.18 -18.29 0.37
CA ARG A 41 7.18 -17.66 -0.49
C ARG A 41 7.67 -16.35 -1.10
N THR A 42 8.44 -15.57 -0.34
CA THR A 42 9.03 -14.31 -0.82
C THR A 42 10.09 -14.56 -1.89
N VAL A 43 10.94 -15.57 -1.70
CA VAL A 43 12.00 -15.93 -2.65
C VAL A 43 11.42 -16.56 -3.93
N THR A 44 10.38 -17.39 -3.81
CA THR A 44 9.80 -18.11 -4.96
C THR A 44 8.72 -17.33 -5.71
N GLY A 45 7.90 -16.56 -5.00
CA GLY A 45 6.76 -15.84 -5.56
C GLY A 45 6.91 -14.32 -5.59
N GLY A 46 7.98 -13.77 -5.01
CA GLY A 46 8.17 -12.33 -4.82
C GLY A 46 7.55 -11.79 -3.53
N LEU A 47 7.76 -10.49 -3.28
CA LEU A 47 7.27 -9.81 -2.09
C LEU A 47 5.73 -9.72 -2.07
N ALA A 48 5.15 -9.89 -0.88
CA ALA A 48 3.71 -9.76 -0.67
C ALA A 48 3.26 -8.29 -0.69
N PHE A 49 3.06 -7.75 -1.89
CA PHE A 49 2.48 -6.40 -2.07
C PHE A 49 0.95 -6.41 -2.02
N ASN A 50 0.32 -7.57 -2.17
CA ASN A 50 -1.12 -7.73 -1.98
C ASN A 50 -1.44 -7.69 -0.49
N ARG A 51 -2.30 -6.76 -0.12
CA ARG A 51 -2.65 -6.49 1.26
C ARG A 51 -3.27 -7.71 1.95
N GLU A 52 -4.06 -8.51 1.21
CA GLU A 52 -4.71 -9.72 1.73
C GLU A 52 -3.66 -10.72 2.21
N LEU A 53 -2.64 -10.97 1.38
CA LEU A 53 -1.54 -11.88 1.71
C LEU A 53 -0.71 -11.35 2.88
N LEU A 54 -0.45 -10.04 2.92
CA LEU A 54 0.28 -9.40 4.01
C LEU A 54 -0.49 -9.51 5.35
N LEU A 55 -1.81 -9.26 5.35
CA LEU A 55 -2.64 -9.42 6.54
C LEU A 55 -2.67 -10.88 7.01
N VAL A 56 -2.71 -11.85 6.09
CA VAL A 56 -2.58 -13.27 6.42
C VAL A 56 -1.23 -13.58 7.07
N TYR A 57 -0.12 -13.06 6.53
CA TYR A 57 1.20 -13.24 7.13
C TYR A 57 1.27 -12.63 8.53
N ILE A 58 0.77 -11.40 8.72
CA ILE A 58 0.76 -10.75 10.02
C ILE A 58 -0.12 -11.52 11.01
N ALA A 59 -1.36 -11.86 10.63
CA ALA A 59 -2.29 -12.58 11.50
C ALA A 59 -1.75 -13.96 11.93
N THR A 60 -1.24 -14.74 10.97
CA THR A 60 -0.66 -16.06 11.27
C THR A 60 0.62 -15.96 12.11
N GLY A 61 1.46 -14.95 11.87
CA GLY A 61 2.65 -14.68 12.69
C GLY A 61 2.29 -14.26 14.11
N LEU A 62 1.26 -13.42 14.29
CA LEU A 62 0.75 -13.02 15.60
C LEU A 62 0.11 -14.19 16.35
N ILE A 63 -0.62 -15.07 15.65
CA ILE A 63 -1.16 -16.31 16.22
C ILE A 63 -0.01 -17.21 16.70
N ALA A 64 0.99 -17.46 15.85
CA ALA A 64 2.17 -18.24 16.20
C ALA A 64 2.90 -17.66 17.42
N ALA A 65 3.13 -16.34 17.45
CA ALA A 65 3.76 -15.64 18.57
C ALA A 65 2.92 -15.66 19.87
N SER A 66 1.61 -15.89 19.77
CA SER A 66 0.65 -15.92 20.88
C SER A 66 0.44 -17.32 21.46
N ILE A 67 1.01 -18.38 20.86
CA ILE A 67 0.94 -19.75 21.38
C ILE A 67 1.45 -19.79 22.83
N GLY A 68 0.66 -20.43 23.69
CA GLY A 68 0.94 -20.54 25.13
C GLY A 68 0.62 -19.31 25.97
N ARG A 69 0.03 -18.24 25.39
CA ARG A 69 -0.31 -17.00 26.12
C ARG A 69 -1.83 -16.82 26.30
N GLY A 70 -2.56 -17.89 26.60
CA GLY A 70 -3.99 -17.87 26.93
C GLY A 70 -4.89 -17.30 25.81
N ARG A 71 -5.80 -16.38 26.16
CA ARG A 71 -6.80 -15.77 25.25
C ARG A 71 -6.21 -14.89 24.14
N LYS A 72 -4.88 -14.69 24.07
CA LYS A 72 -4.25 -13.79 23.09
C LYS A 72 -4.51 -14.18 21.64
N VAL A 73 -4.63 -15.47 21.33
CA VAL A 73 -4.99 -15.93 19.97
C VAL A 73 -6.40 -15.45 19.56
N LEU A 74 -7.38 -15.55 20.47
CA LEU A 74 -8.74 -15.03 20.23
C LEU A 74 -8.76 -13.51 20.07
N LEU A 75 -7.88 -12.80 20.79
CA LEU A 75 -7.72 -11.35 20.63
C LEU A 75 -7.18 -11.01 19.24
N VAL A 76 -6.21 -11.75 18.71
CA VAL A 76 -5.72 -11.51 17.32
C VAL A 76 -6.90 -11.55 16.35
N VAL A 77 -7.71 -12.60 16.39
CA VAL A 77 -8.88 -12.72 15.50
C VAL A 77 -9.87 -11.58 15.75
N ARG A 78 -10.24 -11.32 17.00
CA ARG A 78 -11.21 -10.28 17.35
C ARG A 78 -10.80 -8.89 16.88
N ASP A 79 -9.50 -8.61 16.87
CA ASP A 79 -8.99 -7.28 16.58
C ASP A 79 -8.63 -7.11 15.10
N TRP A 80 -8.02 -8.12 14.49
CA TRP A 80 -7.58 -8.06 13.10
C TRP A 80 -8.68 -8.39 12.09
N LEU A 81 -9.65 -9.24 12.45
CA LEU A 81 -10.75 -9.59 11.54
C LEU A 81 -11.61 -8.36 11.18
N PRO A 82 -12.09 -7.52 12.13
CA PRO A 82 -12.82 -6.30 11.77
C PRO A 82 -11.97 -5.34 10.93
N PHE A 83 -10.69 -5.19 11.27
CA PHE A 83 -9.78 -4.35 10.50
C PHE A 83 -9.63 -4.85 9.05
N ALA A 84 -9.43 -6.16 8.86
CA ALA A 84 -9.36 -6.77 7.54
C ALA A 84 -10.66 -6.60 6.75
N ILE A 85 -11.82 -6.79 7.39
CA ILE A 85 -13.13 -6.57 6.76
C ILE A 85 -13.28 -5.13 6.29
N VAL A 86 -12.94 -4.15 7.14
CA VAL A 86 -13.00 -2.72 6.78
C VAL A 86 -12.09 -2.41 5.58
N LEU A 87 -10.91 -3.01 5.51
CA LEU A 87 -10.00 -2.84 4.38
C LEU A 87 -10.52 -3.49 3.09
N LEU A 88 -11.15 -4.66 3.19
CA LEU A 88 -11.82 -5.30 2.06
C LEU A 88 -12.97 -4.43 1.54
N LEU A 89 -13.80 -3.90 2.44
CA LEU A 89 -14.86 -2.95 2.10
C LEU A 89 -14.29 -1.70 1.42
N TYR A 90 -13.20 -1.15 1.94
CA TYR A 90 -12.51 -0.01 1.34
C TYR A 90 -12.10 -0.29 -0.12
N ASP A 91 -11.53 -1.46 -0.41
CA ASP A 91 -11.13 -1.81 -1.77
C ASP A 91 -12.31 -2.00 -2.72
N LEU A 92 -13.38 -2.63 -2.23
CA LEU A 92 -14.62 -2.75 -2.98
C LEU A 92 -15.21 -1.37 -3.30
N SER A 93 -15.24 -0.47 -2.31
CA SER A 93 -15.72 0.90 -2.50
C SER A 93 -14.86 1.70 -3.49
N ARG A 94 -13.54 1.53 -3.45
CA ARG A 94 -12.63 2.16 -4.42
C ARG A 94 -12.85 1.64 -5.83
N GLY A 95 -13.03 0.33 -5.99
CA GLY A 95 -13.36 -0.26 -7.30
C GLY A 95 -14.69 0.25 -7.85
N ALA A 96 -15.68 0.46 -6.97
CA ALA A 96 -16.98 1.01 -7.31
C ALA A 96 -16.97 2.54 -7.58
N ALA A 97 -15.88 3.25 -7.25
CA ALA A 97 -15.80 4.70 -7.44
C ALA A 97 -16.01 5.12 -8.90
N THR A 98 -15.60 4.29 -9.86
CA THR A 98 -15.78 4.54 -11.29
C THR A 98 -17.26 4.54 -11.72
N LEU A 99 -18.14 3.90 -10.94
CA LEU A 99 -19.59 3.89 -11.19
C LEU A 99 -20.23 5.25 -10.92
N VAL A 100 -19.63 6.09 -10.07
CA VAL A 100 -20.13 7.44 -9.79
C VAL A 100 -19.96 8.35 -11.01
N GLY A 101 -18.95 8.09 -11.86
CA GLY A 101 -18.75 8.81 -13.11
C GLY A 101 -18.31 10.25 -12.95
N SER A 102 -17.79 10.65 -11.78
CA SER A 102 -17.28 12.00 -11.54
C SER A 102 -16.26 12.41 -12.62
N PRO A 103 -16.37 13.62 -13.20
CA PRO A 103 -15.39 14.14 -14.14
C PRO A 103 -13.98 14.14 -13.56
N THR A 104 -13.02 13.58 -14.29
CA THR A 104 -11.62 13.57 -13.86
C THR A 104 -11.00 14.96 -14.07
N LEU A 105 -10.29 15.44 -13.05
CA LEU A 105 -9.52 16.69 -13.05
C LEU A 105 -8.24 16.50 -13.88
N TRP A 106 -8.38 16.58 -15.20
CA TRP A 106 -7.30 16.38 -16.16
C TRP A 106 -6.25 17.50 -16.17
N GLN A 107 -6.70 18.73 -15.95
CA GLN A 107 -5.88 19.94 -16.14
C GLN A 107 -5.31 20.49 -14.84
N LEU A 108 -5.98 20.24 -13.70
CA LEU A 108 -5.61 20.86 -12.42
C LEU A 108 -4.16 20.56 -12.05
N GLN A 109 -3.77 19.28 -12.05
CA GLN A 109 -2.42 18.89 -11.66
C GLN A 109 -1.34 19.41 -12.63
N PRO A 110 -1.45 19.24 -13.96
CA PRO A 110 -0.49 19.85 -14.89
C PRO A 110 -0.38 21.38 -14.81
N GLN A 111 -1.46 22.08 -14.47
CA GLN A 111 -1.44 23.53 -14.30
C GLN A 111 -0.73 23.94 -13.02
N VAL A 112 -1.04 23.28 -11.90
CA VAL A 112 -0.36 23.51 -10.61
C VAL A 112 1.13 23.21 -10.72
N ASP A 113 1.49 22.10 -11.36
CA ASP A 113 2.89 21.74 -11.60
C ASP A 113 3.60 22.83 -12.40
N ARG A 114 3.04 23.28 -13.52
CA ARG A 114 3.64 24.38 -14.30
C ARG A 114 3.75 25.66 -13.48
N TRP A 115 2.72 26.02 -12.73
CA TRP A 115 2.75 27.22 -11.90
C TRP A 115 3.86 27.15 -10.84
N LEU A 116 3.98 26.03 -10.12
CA LEU A 116 4.98 25.83 -9.08
C LEU A 116 6.41 25.80 -9.62
N PHE A 117 6.59 25.27 -10.83
CA PHE A 117 7.90 25.13 -11.48
C PHE A 117 8.13 26.14 -12.61
N PHE A 118 7.55 27.34 -12.52
CA PHE A 118 7.82 28.48 -13.41
C PHE A 118 7.64 28.18 -14.91
N GLY A 119 6.57 27.47 -15.24
CA GLY A 119 6.21 27.01 -16.59
C GLY A 119 6.77 25.63 -16.95
N ALA A 120 7.73 25.09 -16.20
CA ALA A 120 8.30 23.78 -16.48
C ALA A 120 7.34 22.66 -16.05
N MET A 121 7.30 21.58 -16.83
CA MET A 121 6.60 20.35 -16.46
C MET A 121 7.59 19.39 -15.76
N PRO A 122 7.54 19.23 -14.42
CA PRO A 122 8.55 18.48 -13.66
C PRO A 122 8.65 17.01 -14.10
N THR A 123 7.51 16.37 -14.42
CA THR A 123 7.49 14.98 -14.91
C THR A 123 8.27 14.82 -16.22
N VAL A 124 8.08 15.75 -17.16
CA VAL A 124 8.81 15.78 -18.45
C VAL A 124 10.29 16.05 -18.17
N TRP A 125 10.59 17.12 -17.42
CA TRP A 125 11.95 17.53 -17.10
C TRP A 125 12.79 16.42 -16.44
N LEU A 126 12.19 15.68 -15.50
CA LEU A 126 12.83 14.57 -14.80
C LEU A 126 13.11 13.41 -15.75
N GLN A 127 12.15 13.02 -16.58
CA GLN A 127 12.35 11.90 -17.51
C GLN A 127 13.36 12.25 -18.62
N GLU A 128 13.41 13.48 -19.10
CA GLU A 128 14.43 13.90 -20.08
C GLU A 128 15.86 13.77 -19.55
N ARG A 129 16.05 13.91 -18.23
CA ARG A 129 17.38 13.93 -17.59
C ARG A 129 17.78 12.59 -17.01
N LEU A 130 16.84 11.89 -16.38
CA LEU A 130 17.13 10.73 -15.54
C LEU A 130 16.70 9.40 -16.17
N LYS A 131 15.78 9.40 -17.15
CA LYS A 131 15.25 8.15 -17.69
C LYS A 131 16.28 7.50 -18.62
N MET A 132 16.86 6.40 -18.14
CA MET A 132 17.76 5.53 -18.89
C MET A 132 16.98 4.44 -19.65
N PRO A 133 17.52 3.86 -20.73
CA PRO A 133 16.90 2.75 -21.46
C PRO A 133 16.61 1.55 -20.56
N THR A 134 17.56 1.21 -19.70
CA THR A 134 17.44 0.17 -18.67
C THR A 134 17.43 0.80 -17.28
N PRO A 135 16.64 0.28 -16.33
CA PRO A 135 16.60 0.77 -14.96
C PRO A 135 17.98 0.70 -14.30
N PRO A 136 18.59 1.83 -13.90
CA PRO A 136 19.81 1.83 -13.10
C PRO A 136 19.55 1.34 -11.68
N TRP A 137 20.62 0.95 -10.96
CA TRP A 137 20.54 0.37 -9.61
C TRP A 137 19.76 1.23 -8.60
N TRP A 138 19.78 2.56 -8.74
CA TRP A 138 19.07 3.45 -7.84
C TRP A 138 17.54 3.44 -8.06
N GLU A 139 17.04 3.02 -9.24
CA GLU A 139 15.60 2.81 -9.44
C GLU A 139 15.07 1.71 -8.50
N VAL A 140 15.91 0.73 -8.11
CA VAL A 140 15.56 -0.28 -7.08
C VAL A 140 15.24 0.39 -5.75
N ILE A 141 16.04 1.38 -5.34
CA ILE A 141 15.86 2.09 -4.08
C ILE A 141 14.58 2.92 -4.12
N ILE A 142 14.37 3.69 -5.20
CA ILE A 142 13.15 4.49 -5.36
C ILE A 142 11.90 3.60 -5.38
N SER A 143 11.94 2.51 -6.14
CA SER A 143 10.86 1.52 -6.16
C SER A 143 10.64 0.89 -4.78
N SER A 144 11.70 0.60 -4.02
CA SER A 144 11.58 0.07 -2.66
C SER A 144 10.94 1.07 -1.70
N VAL A 145 11.33 2.35 -1.77
CA VAL A 145 10.70 3.43 -0.98
C VAL A 145 9.23 3.56 -1.34
N TYR A 146 8.89 3.57 -2.62
CA TYR A 146 7.50 3.60 -3.08
C TYR A 146 6.70 2.40 -2.57
N MET A 147 7.27 1.18 -2.66
CA MET A 147 6.58 -0.02 -2.21
C MET A 147 6.46 -0.14 -0.69
N SER A 148 7.32 0.54 0.07
CA SER A 148 7.25 0.53 1.54
C SER A 148 5.88 0.96 2.06
N PHE A 149 5.17 1.83 1.32
CA PHE A 149 3.79 2.23 1.61
C PHE A 149 2.83 1.05 1.78
N PHE A 150 2.99 -0.01 0.99
CA PHE A 150 2.10 -1.19 1.03
C PHE A 150 2.41 -2.13 2.19
N ILE A 151 3.56 -1.97 2.86
CA ILE A 151 4.05 -2.92 3.87
C ILE A 151 4.14 -2.25 5.25
N VAL A 152 4.84 -1.11 5.32
CA VAL A 152 5.23 -0.45 6.58
C VAL A 152 4.03 -0.14 7.48
N PRO A 153 2.90 0.44 7.01
CA PRO A 153 1.78 0.75 7.91
C PRO A 153 1.21 -0.49 8.59
N TYR A 154 1.15 -1.63 7.89
CA TYR A 154 0.63 -2.88 8.45
C TYR A 154 1.61 -3.55 9.40
N VAL A 155 2.91 -3.50 9.09
CA VAL A 155 3.96 -3.96 10.02
C VAL A 155 3.94 -3.13 11.30
N VAL A 156 3.85 -1.80 11.19
CA VAL A 156 3.74 -0.90 12.34
C VAL A 156 2.48 -1.23 13.15
N ALA A 157 1.32 -1.46 12.51
CA ALA A 157 0.14 -1.94 13.22
C ALA A 157 0.42 -3.27 13.95
N GLY A 158 1.09 -4.24 13.33
CA GLY A 158 1.52 -5.49 13.96
C GLY A 158 2.36 -5.27 15.22
N LEU A 159 3.39 -4.43 15.11
CA LEU A 159 4.30 -4.11 16.22
C LEU A 159 3.57 -3.38 17.36
N LEU A 160 2.71 -2.41 17.03
CA LEU A 160 1.89 -1.71 18.00
C LEU A 160 0.93 -2.67 18.72
N TRP A 161 0.32 -3.62 18.01
CA TRP A 161 -0.54 -4.63 18.61
C TRP A 161 0.18 -5.46 19.67
N LEU A 162 1.44 -5.81 19.41
CA LEU A 162 2.30 -6.56 20.35
C LEU A 162 2.75 -5.70 21.53
N ARG A 163 2.95 -4.39 21.35
CA ARG A 163 3.40 -3.46 22.39
C ARG A 163 2.26 -2.96 23.26
N SER A 164 1.25 -2.32 22.67
CA SER A 164 0.11 -1.73 23.37
C SER A 164 -1.16 -1.79 22.52
N ARG A 165 -2.20 -2.41 23.06
CA ARG A 165 -3.50 -2.55 22.40
C ARG A 165 -4.20 -1.20 22.23
N GLU A 166 -3.97 -0.25 23.11
CA GLU A 166 -4.50 1.12 23.00
C GLU A 166 -3.85 1.85 21.85
N ASP A 167 -2.53 1.72 21.72
CA ASP A 167 -1.76 2.31 20.63
C ASP A 167 -2.18 1.75 19.28
N TRP A 168 -2.35 0.43 19.20
CA TRP A 168 -2.88 -0.22 18.00
C TRP A 168 -4.25 0.32 17.60
N LYS A 169 -5.19 0.44 18.56
CA LYS A 169 -6.53 0.99 18.26
C LYS A 169 -6.42 2.41 17.75
N ALA A 170 -5.62 3.25 18.41
CA ALA A 170 -5.43 4.64 18.03
C ALA A 170 -4.81 4.77 16.62
N PHE A 171 -3.85 3.91 16.28
CA PHE A 171 -3.24 3.84 14.97
C PHE A 171 -4.24 3.41 13.89
N VAL A 172 -4.93 2.28 14.12
CA VAL A 172 -5.91 1.72 13.17
C VAL A 172 -7.04 2.71 12.91
N TRP A 173 -7.57 3.37 13.93
CA TRP A 173 -8.59 4.41 13.75
C TRP A 173 -8.12 5.53 12.83
N ARG A 174 -6.91 6.08 13.07
CA ARG A 174 -6.36 7.14 12.20
C ARG A 174 -6.10 6.64 10.78
N PHE A 175 -5.55 5.44 10.64
CA PHE A 175 -5.30 4.80 9.35
C PHE A 175 -6.60 4.67 8.54
N VAL A 176 -7.64 4.12 9.16
CA VAL A 176 -8.95 3.90 8.51
C VAL A 176 -9.59 5.24 8.18
N SER A 177 -9.69 6.16 9.14
CA SER A 177 -10.30 7.47 8.92
C SER A 177 -9.62 8.24 7.79
N LEU A 178 -8.28 8.25 7.75
CA LEU A 178 -7.52 8.95 6.73
C LEU A 178 -7.70 8.28 5.34
N SER A 179 -7.74 6.95 5.31
CA SER A 179 -8.00 6.20 4.07
C SER A 179 -9.38 6.51 3.51
N PHE A 180 -10.44 6.45 4.33
CA PHE A 180 -11.80 6.73 3.89
C PHE A 180 -12.02 8.20 3.55
N ALA A 181 -11.40 9.14 4.28
CA ALA A 181 -11.42 10.55 3.89
C ALA A 181 -10.78 10.77 2.52
N ALA A 182 -9.63 10.15 2.25
CA ALA A 182 -9.01 10.19 0.93
C ALA A 182 -9.86 9.51 -0.15
N LEU A 183 -10.60 8.45 0.18
CA LEU A 183 -11.53 7.80 -0.74
C LEU A 183 -12.71 8.70 -1.10
N VAL A 184 -13.26 9.45 -0.15
CA VAL A 184 -14.30 10.44 -0.45
C VAL A 184 -13.78 11.48 -1.45
N VAL A 185 -12.58 12.01 -1.22
CA VAL A 185 -11.95 12.94 -2.17
C VAL A 185 -11.68 12.28 -3.51
N TYR A 186 -11.20 11.03 -3.53
CA TYR A 186 -10.97 10.25 -4.75
C TYR A 186 -12.24 10.09 -5.59
N ILE A 187 -13.37 9.81 -4.95
CA ILE A 187 -14.67 9.64 -5.62
C ILE A 187 -15.19 10.97 -6.17
N LEU A 188 -15.09 12.04 -5.39
CA LEU A 188 -15.68 13.34 -5.74
C LEU A 188 -14.80 14.14 -6.70
N LEU A 189 -13.48 14.06 -6.51
CA LEU A 189 -12.46 14.85 -7.20
C LEU A 189 -11.33 13.94 -7.73
N PRO A 190 -11.63 12.98 -8.61
CA PRO A 190 -10.60 12.16 -9.23
C PRO A 190 -9.68 13.05 -10.07
N ALA A 191 -8.37 12.81 -10.02
CA ALA A 191 -7.37 13.57 -10.76
C ALA A 191 -6.58 12.68 -11.72
N ALA A 192 -6.20 13.22 -12.87
CA ALA A 192 -5.46 12.45 -13.87
C ALA A 192 -4.00 12.22 -13.41
N PRO A 193 -3.52 10.96 -13.37
CA PRO A 193 -2.13 10.69 -13.07
C PRO A 193 -1.24 11.07 -14.27
N PRO A 194 0.06 11.36 -14.05
CA PRO A 194 0.94 11.85 -15.12
C PRO A 194 1.05 10.90 -16.33
N TRP A 195 1.03 9.58 -16.11
CA TRP A 195 1.09 8.62 -17.20
C TRP A 195 -0.15 8.68 -18.12
N ALA A 196 -1.32 9.01 -17.57
CA ALA A 196 -2.56 9.15 -18.34
C ALA A 196 -2.61 10.52 -19.00
N ALA A 197 -2.19 11.58 -18.29
CA ALA A 197 -2.11 12.93 -18.82
C ALA A 197 -1.15 13.03 -20.02
N ALA A 198 -0.03 12.30 -20.00
CA ALA A 198 0.89 12.17 -21.14
C ALA A 198 0.23 11.54 -22.38
N ARG A 199 -0.81 10.72 -22.15
CA ARG A 199 -1.52 10.00 -23.19
C ARG A 199 -2.75 10.71 -23.69
N CYS A 200 -3.23 11.80 -23.09
CA CYS A 200 -4.46 12.47 -23.50
C CYS A 200 -4.16 13.88 -24.01
N THR A 201 -4.89 14.36 -25.00
CA THR A 201 -4.82 15.75 -25.50
C THR A 201 -5.95 16.59 -24.92
N ALA A 202 -5.88 17.92 -25.09
CA ALA A 202 -6.97 18.81 -24.71
C ALA A 202 -8.29 18.51 -25.44
N ALA A 203 -8.23 18.03 -26.69
CA ALA A 203 -9.41 17.63 -27.44
C ALA A 203 -10.03 16.34 -26.88
N ASP A 204 -9.20 15.35 -26.51
CA ASP A 204 -9.66 14.06 -25.96
C ASP A 204 -10.46 14.23 -24.66
N ILE A 205 -10.21 15.30 -23.90
CA ILE A 205 -10.76 15.55 -22.56
C ILE A 205 -11.71 16.75 -22.51
N ALA A 206 -12.07 17.33 -23.66
CA ALA A 206 -12.85 18.57 -23.74
C ALA A 206 -14.21 18.49 -23.02
N THR A 207 -14.81 17.30 -22.94
CA THR A 207 -16.10 17.04 -22.28
C THR A 207 -15.97 16.72 -20.78
N GLY A 208 -14.76 16.75 -20.22
CA GLY A 208 -14.51 16.33 -18.83
C GLY A 208 -14.81 14.86 -18.55
N PRO A 209 -14.35 13.90 -19.38
CA PRO A 209 -14.69 12.49 -19.20
C PRO A 209 -14.07 11.92 -17.91
N SER A 210 -14.79 11.01 -17.27
CA SER A 210 -14.26 10.26 -16.12
C SER A 210 -13.14 9.29 -16.54
N ASN A 211 -13.37 8.51 -17.61
CA ASN A 211 -12.42 7.51 -18.14
C ASN A 211 -12.35 7.56 -19.68
N PRO A 212 -11.65 8.54 -20.27
CA PRO A 212 -11.50 8.64 -21.72
C PRO A 212 -10.65 7.51 -22.30
N GLY A 213 -10.98 7.08 -23.53
CA GLY A 213 -10.24 6.03 -24.24
C GLY A 213 -8.75 6.35 -24.46
N CYS A 214 -8.38 7.64 -24.49
CA CYS A 214 -6.99 8.08 -24.62
C CYS A 214 -6.07 7.55 -23.51
N MET A 215 -6.58 7.18 -22.32
CA MET A 215 -5.76 6.59 -21.26
C MET A 215 -5.11 5.26 -21.68
N PHE A 216 -5.78 4.51 -22.55
CA PHE A 216 -5.39 3.17 -22.94
C PHE A 216 -4.58 3.12 -24.23
N ARG A 217 -4.41 4.26 -24.92
CA ARG A 217 -3.58 4.31 -26.12
C ARG A 217 -2.10 4.22 -25.78
N PHE A 218 -1.32 3.80 -26.76
CA PHE A 218 0.14 3.76 -26.63
C PHE A 218 0.67 5.21 -26.49
N PRO A 219 1.60 5.47 -25.55
CA PRO A 219 2.08 6.83 -25.29
C PRO A 219 2.95 7.44 -26.40
N ALA A 220 3.51 6.64 -27.31
CA ALA A 220 4.27 7.16 -28.45
C ALA A 220 3.34 7.82 -29.48
N GLY A 221 3.81 8.92 -30.09
CA GLY A 221 3.10 9.60 -31.17
C GLY A 221 1.91 10.46 -30.73
N VAL A 222 1.70 10.65 -29.42
CA VAL A 222 0.66 11.55 -28.91
C VAL A 222 1.01 13.00 -29.29
N PRO A 223 0.12 13.72 -30.00
CA PRO A 223 0.38 15.09 -30.42
C PRO A 223 0.79 15.99 -29.25
N GLY A 224 1.91 16.69 -29.41
CA GLY A 224 2.44 17.61 -28.40
C GLY A 224 2.77 16.97 -27.05
N GLY A 225 2.89 15.64 -26.95
CA GLY A 225 3.13 14.94 -25.68
C GLY A 225 1.94 14.95 -24.71
N GLY A 226 0.73 15.16 -25.24
CA GLY A 226 -0.49 15.19 -24.46
C GLY A 226 -0.59 16.41 -23.54
N LEU A 227 -1.26 16.26 -22.40
CA LEU A 227 -1.48 17.34 -21.45
C LEU A 227 -0.21 17.76 -20.71
N LEU A 228 0.84 16.93 -20.72
CA LEU A 228 2.11 17.24 -20.04
C LEU A 228 3.06 18.05 -20.93
N GLY A 229 3.00 17.88 -22.24
CA GLY A 229 3.95 18.44 -23.19
C GLY A 229 4.95 17.40 -23.68
N ALA A 230 5.49 17.62 -24.89
CA ALA A 230 6.44 16.71 -25.52
C ALA A 230 7.81 16.79 -24.84
N MET A 231 8.42 15.62 -24.65
CA MET A 231 9.84 15.54 -24.33
C MET A 231 10.65 16.07 -25.52
N GLN A 232 11.60 16.94 -25.23
CA GLN A 232 12.53 17.52 -26.20
C GLN A 232 13.82 16.71 -26.30
N LYS A 233 14.17 15.97 -25.24
CA LYS A 233 15.41 15.19 -25.13
C LYS A 233 15.13 13.82 -24.54
N SER A 234 15.95 12.83 -24.90
CA SER A 234 15.95 11.50 -24.30
C SER A 234 17.36 10.94 -24.30
N GLN A 235 17.67 10.08 -23.33
CA GLN A 235 18.94 9.35 -23.32
C GLN A 235 18.98 8.36 -24.51
N PRO A 236 20.17 8.06 -25.08
CA PRO A 236 20.29 7.07 -26.15
C PRO A 236 19.63 5.73 -25.77
N GLY A 237 18.72 5.24 -26.63
CA GLY A 237 17.96 4.01 -26.41
C GLY A 237 16.75 4.14 -25.48
N ALA A 238 16.53 5.27 -24.80
CA ALA A 238 15.35 5.50 -23.98
C ALA A 238 14.19 6.07 -24.80
N ASN A 239 12.96 5.69 -24.44
CA ASN A 239 11.74 6.16 -25.09
C ASN A 239 11.59 7.70 -25.03
N GLN A 240 11.17 8.30 -26.14
CA GLN A 240 10.99 9.77 -26.28
C GLN A 240 9.63 10.29 -25.80
N PHE A 241 8.92 9.53 -24.97
CA PHE A 241 7.62 9.91 -24.41
C PHE A 241 7.59 9.66 -22.90
N VAL A 242 6.73 10.39 -22.19
CA VAL A 242 6.52 10.19 -20.76
C VAL A 242 5.83 8.84 -20.54
N GLU A 243 6.41 8.03 -19.67
CA GLU A 243 5.84 6.73 -19.30
C GLU A 243 5.89 6.50 -17.79
N ARG A 244 5.17 5.48 -17.33
CA ARG A 244 5.19 5.10 -15.93
C ARG A 244 6.42 4.25 -15.64
N ILE A 245 7.32 4.76 -14.79
CA ILE A 245 8.60 4.11 -14.47
C ILE A 245 8.71 3.61 -13.02
N SER A 246 7.68 3.80 -12.20
CA SER A 246 7.71 3.54 -10.74
C SER A 246 8.08 2.11 -10.32
N THR A 247 7.90 1.14 -11.21
CA THR A 247 8.08 -0.30 -10.94
C THR A 247 9.28 -0.92 -11.67
N ARG A 248 9.98 -0.17 -12.54
CA ARG A 248 11.05 -0.70 -13.39
C ARG A 248 12.23 -1.25 -12.59
N GLY A 249 12.54 -0.67 -11.43
CA GLY A 249 13.62 -1.12 -10.55
C GLY A 249 13.49 -2.59 -10.12
N TRP A 250 12.28 -3.16 -10.02
CA TRP A 250 12.13 -4.57 -9.65
C TRP A 250 12.60 -5.54 -10.73
N GLY A 251 12.57 -5.12 -11.99
CA GLY A 251 13.02 -5.92 -13.14
C GLY A 251 14.51 -6.27 -13.06
N THR A 252 15.34 -5.47 -12.37
CA THR A 252 16.77 -5.74 -12.21
C THR A 252 17.09 -6.81 -11.18
N LEU A 253 16.15 -7.16 -10.31
CA LEU A 253 16.32 -8.17 -9.25
C LEU A 253 15.83 -9.57 -9.68
N HIS A 254 15.52 -9.78 -10.97
CA HIS A 254 14.81 -10.97 -11.47
C HIS A 254 13.45 -11.22 -10.78
N LEU A 255 12.90 -10.21 -10.11
CA LEU A 255 11.56 -10.23 -9.50
C LEU A 255 10.49 -9.80 -10.52
N GLN A 256 10.55 -10.37 -11.72
CA GLN A 256 9.69 -9.99 -12.85
C GLN A 256 8.20 -10.25 -12.56
N SER A 257 7.92 -11.33 -11.82
CA SER A 257 6.59 -11.66 -11.30
C SER A 257 6.03 -10.59 -10.36
N ALA A 258 6.89 -9.95 -9.56
CA ALA A 258 6.46 -8.86 -8.67
C ALA A 258 6.09 -7.59 -9.45
N GLY A 259 6.86 -7.24 -10.50
CA GLY A 259 6.54 -6.11 -11.38
C GLY A 259 5.19 -6.29 -12.10
N VAL A 260 4.98 -7.47 -12.70
CA VAL A 260 3.74 -7.80 -13.43
C VAL A 260 2.52 -7.78 -12.50
N LEU A 261 2.62 -8.34 -11.30
CA LEU A 261 1.52 -8.36 -10.32
C LEU A 261 1.14 -6.94 -9.85
N ILE A 262 2.14 -6.08 -9.66
CA ILE A 262 1.93 -4.69 -9.25
C ILE A 262 1.31 -3.88 -10.41
N ASP A 263 1.79 -4.08 -11.63
CA ASP A 263 1.28 -3.39 -12.81
C ASP A 263 -0.17 -3.82 -13.11
N SER A 264 -0.50 -5.11 -12.99
CA SER A 264 -1.88 -5.60 -13.10
C SER A 264 -2.78 -5.11 -11.97
N GLY A 265 -2.24 -5.06 -10.74
CA GLY A 265 -2.96 -4.56 -9.57
C GLY A 265 -3.26 -3.07 -9.71
N GLN A 266 -2.31 -2.26 -10.15
CA GLN A 266 -2.49 -0.81 -10.32
C GLN A 266 -3.36 -0.46 -11.53
N ALA A 267 -3.23 -1.18 -12.64
CA ALA A 267 -4.04 -0.97 -13.85
C ALA A 267 -5.52 -1.30 -13.64
N SER A 268 -5.86 -2.17 -12.68
CA SER A 268 -7.25 -2.59 -12.41
C SER A 268 -7.99 -1.71 -11.40
N VAL A 269 -7.29 -0.94 -10.55
CA VAL A 269 -7.93 -0.23 -9.40
C VAL A 269 -7.55 1.24 -9.22
N ASN A 270 -6.50 1.74 -9.88
CA ASN A 270 -5.99 3.12 -9.73
C ASN A 270 -5.76 3.77 -11.10
N LEU A 271 -6.81 3.81 -11.94
CA LEU A 271 -6.75 4.48 -13.25
C LEU A 271 -6.63 6.00 -13.11
N VAL A 272 -7.22 6.55 -12.04
CA VAL A 272 -7.11 7.95 -11.64
C VAL A 272 -6.46 8.04 -10.26
N ALA A 273 -6.00 9.23 -9.87
CA ALA A 273 -5.34 9.49 -8.60
C ALA A 273 -6.22 10.39 -7.71
N ALA A 274 -6.06 10.28 -6.40
CA ALA A 274 -6.64 11.23 -5.45
C ALA A 274 -5.64 12.36 -5.18
N ILE A 275 -6.12 13.60 -5.18
CA ILE A 275 -5.39 14.75 -4.65
C ILE A 275 -6.22 15.34 -3.51
N PRO A 276 -5.71 15.41 -2.27
CA PRO A 276 -4.33 15.16 -1.86
C PRO A 276 -3.93 13.67 -1.78
N SER A 277 -2.62 13.41 -1.77
CA SER A 277 -2.05 12.06 -1.84
C SER A 277 -2.22 11.25 -0.55
N LEU A 278 -2.94 10.12 -0.65
CA LEU A 278 -3.06 9.14 0.43
C LEU A 278 -1.69 8.55 0.85
N HIS A 279 -0.77 8.36 -0.11
CA HIS A 279 0.56 7.83 0.18
C HIS A 279 1.35 8.78 1.07
N ALA A 280 1.31 10.08 0.76
CA ALA A 280 1.97 11.10 1.56
C ALA A 280 1.32 11.21 2.95
N ALA A 281 -0.02 11.27 3.00
CA ALA A 281 -0.76 11.45 4.24
C ALA A 281 -0.56 10.28 5.23
N LEU A 282 -0.65 9.04 4.77
CA LEU A 282 -0.43 7.87 5.63
C LEU A 282 1.05 7.72 6.03
N SER A 283 2.00 8.01 5.13
CA SER A 283 3.43 7.94 5.47
C SER A 283 3.78 8.96 6.55
N ALA A 284 3.29 10.20 6.41
CA ALA A 284 3.43 11.22 7.43
C ALA A 284 2.76 10.81 8.75
N MET A 285 1.55 10.24 8.69
CA MET A 285 0.85 9.73 9.86
C MET A 285 1.67 8.65 10.59
N VAL A 286 2.25 7.69 9.86
CA VAL A 286 3.11 6.64 10.46
C VAL A 286 4.30 7.27 11.17
N VAL A 287 5.02 8.19 10.51
CA VAL A 287 6.18 8.87 11.09
C VAL A 287 5.78 9.62 12.35
N ILE A 288 4.74 10.45 12.30
CA ILE A 288 4.26 11.24 13.44
C ILE A 288 3.84 10.33 14.61
N PHE A 289 3.16 9.22 14.30
CA PHE A 289 2.67 8.29 15.32
C PHE A 289 3.80 7.58 16.06
N VAL A 290 4.85 7.18 15.33
CA VAL A 290 6.00 6.47 15.90
C VAL A 290 6.99 7.43 16.56
N TRP A 291 7.17 8.64 16.02
CA TRP A 291 8.14 9.62 16.53
C TRP A 291 7.87 10.06 17.97
N ARG A 292 6.60 10.12 18.38
CA ARG A 292 6.19 10.65 19.69
C ARG A 292 6.19 9.61 20.83
N ARG A 293 6.74 8.40 20.63
CA ARG A 293 6.55 7.24 21.52
C ARG A 293 7.77 6.35 21.64
#